data_AF-B4GJL4-F1
#
_entry.id   AF-B4GJL4-F1
#
_cell.length_a   1.000
_cell.length_b   1.000
_cell.length_c   1.000
_cell.angle_alpha   90.00
_cell.angle_beta   90.00
_cell.angle_gamma   90.00
#
_symmetry.space_group_name_H-M   'P 1'
#
loop_
_entity.id
_entity.type
_entity.pdbx_description
1 polymer ?
#
loop_
_entity_poly.entity_id
_entity_poly.type
_entity_poly.pdbx_seq_one_letter_code
_entity_poly.pdbx_strand_id
1 'polypeptide(L)'
;MQCMCCSAAAKDENGESWCPYCVKAEPVIHDALKKAPDNSHFVHVDVGERAYWKDLNCPFRKDPNTHLIFLPTLLRWKQPQRLDGERCSNKDLVEMMFEDED
;
A
#
# COMPACT_ATOMS: atom_id res chain seq x y z
N MET A 1 -6.23 1.14 -15.00
CA MET A 1 -5.92 1.84 -13.72
C MET A 1 -4.63 1.28 -13.11
N GLN A 2 -3.66 2.11 -12.70
CA GLN A 2 -2.42 1.63 -12.07
C GLN A 2 -2.41 2.02 -10.59
N CYS A 3 -2.56 1.04 -9.69
CA CYS A 3 -2.48 1.25 -8.25
C CYS A 3 -1.21 0.60 -7.69
N MET A 4 -0.60 1.26 -6.72
CA MET A 4 0.60 0.79 -6.02
C MET A 4 0.30 0.73 -4.52
N CYS A 5 0.51 -0.44 -3.93
CA CYS A 5 0.41 -0.65 -2.48
C CYS A 5 1.80 -0.89 -1.91
N CYS A 6 2.25 0.02 -1.06
CA CYS A 6 3.51 -0.12 -0.33
C CYS A 6 3.25 -0.70 1.06
N SER A 7 3.84 -1.86 1.33
CA SER A 7 3.65 -2.60 2.58
C SER A 7 4.98 -2.96 3.25
N ALA A 8 4.91 -3.24 4.54
CA ALA A 8 6.04 -3.76 5.30
C ALA A 8 6.29 -5.23 4.93
N ALA A 9 7.38 -5.49 4.23
CA ALA A 9 7.67 -6.77 3.60
C ALA A 9 8.30 -7.82 4.51
N ALA A 10 9.00 -7.39 5.56
CA ALA A 10 9.70 -8.34 6.43
C ALA A 10 8.66 -9.09 7.27
N LYS A 11 8.15 -10.13 6.63
CA LYS A 11 7.38 -11.22 7.20
C LYS A 11 8.36 -12.00 8.07
N ASP A 12 8.00 -12.21 9.34
CA ASP A 12 8.77 -13.06 10.24
C ASP A 12 8.72 -14.54 9.78
N GLU A 13 9.29 -15.46 10.54
CA GLU A 13 9.24 -16.91 10.23
C GLU A 13 7.80 -17.46 10.14
N ASN A 14 6.80 -16.73 10.66
CA ASN A 14 5.38 -17.07 10.58
C ASN A 14 4.68 -16.45 9.36
N GLY A 15 5.38 -15.67 8.55
CA GLY A 15 4.80 -14.98 7.41
C GLY A 15 4.15 -13.63 7.78
N GLU A 16 4.33 -13.12 9.00
CA GLU A 16 3.64 -11.92 9.49
C GLU A 16 4.51 -10.67 9.40
N SER A 17 3.99 -9.64 8.73
CA SER A 17 4.67 -8.34 8.62
C SER A 17 4.84 -7.69 10.00
N TRP A 18 6.02 -7.14 10.29
CA TRP A 18 6.28 -6.37 11.52
C TRP A 18 5.38 -5.13 11.72
N CYS A 19 4.63 -4.71 10.71
CA CYS A 19 3.72 -3.58 10.76
C CYS A 19 2.27 -4.05 10.94
N PRO A 20 1.64 -3.81 12.11
CA PRO A 20 0.29 -4.31 12.40
C PRO A 20 -0.77 -3.71 11.49
N TYR A 21 -0.55 -2.48 11.01
CA TYR A 21 -1.44 -1.85 10.03
C TYR A 21 -1.38 -2.52 8.66
N CYS A 22 -0.21 -3.02 8.25
CA CYS A 22 -0.05 -3.74 6.98
C CYS A 22 -0.81 -5.07 7.04
N VAL A 23 -0.68 -5.81 8.15
CA VAL A 23 -1.40 -7.09 8.36
C VAL A 23 -2.91 -6.90 8.30
N LYS A 24 -3.44 -5.80 8.87
CA LYS A 24 -4.88 -5.50 8.80
C LYS A 24 -5.35 -5.05 7.41
N ALA A 25 -4.52 -4.30 6.69
CA ALA A 25 -4.87 -3.74 5.39
C ALA A 25 -4.75 -4.75 4.24
N GLU A 26 -3.78 -5.67 4.28
CA GLU A 26 -3.54 -6.69 3.23
C GLU A 26 -4.83 -7.42 2.81
N PRO A 27 -5.61 -8.05 3.71
CA PRO A 27 -6.83 -8.76 3.31
C PRO A 27 -7.90 -7.84 2.73
N VAL A 28 -7.99 -6.59 3.21
CA VAL A 28 -8.97 -5.61 2.72
C VAL A 28 -8.63 -5.19 1.29
N ILE A 29 -7.36 -4.89 1.01
CA ILE A 29 -6.88 -4.52 -0.32
C ILE A 29 -7.04 -5.69 -1.28
N HIS A 30 -6.66 -6.91 -0.88
CA HIS A 30 -6.82 -8.10 -1.71
C HIS A 30 -8.28 -8.44 -2.02
N ASP A 31 -9.22 -8.20 -1.10
CA ASP A 31 -10.64 -8.38 -1.37
C ASP A 31 -11.17 -7.33 -2.36
N ALA A 32 -10.77 -6.07 -2.19
CA ALA A 32 -11.18 -4.97 -3.06
C ALA A 32 -10.58 -5.06 -4.47
N LEU A 33 -9.39 -5.67 -4.63
CA LEU A 33 -8.79 -5.92 -5.93
C LEU A 33 -9.67 -6.76 -6.86
N LYS A 34 -10.55 -7.61 -6.32
CA LYS A 34 -11.49 -8.40 -7.13
C LYS A 34 -12.53 -7.52 -7.84
N LYS A 35 -12.73 -6.29 -7.37
CA LYS A 35 -13.63 -5.30 -7.97
C LYS A 35 -12.91 -4.36 -8.93
N ALA A 36 -11.59 -4.40 -8.97
CA ALA A 36 -10.82 -3.55 -9.86
C ALA A 36 -11.07 -3.95 -11.33
N PRO A 37 -11.08 -2.99 -12.28
CA PRO A 37 -11.33 -3.27 -13.69
C PRO A 37 -10.24 -4.16 -14.30
N ASP A 38 -10.58 -4.96 -15.32
CA ASP A 38 -9.67 -5.95 -15.94
C ASP A 38 -8.37 -5.34 -16.50
N ASN A 39 -8.41 -4.07 -16.93
CA ASN A 39 -7.24 -3.33 -17.41
C ASN A 39 -6.54 -2.56 -16.27
N SER A 40 -6.57 -3.11 -15.06
CA SER A 40 -5.87 -2.58 -13.91
C SER A 40 -4.58 -3.35 -13.61
N HIS A 41 -3.60 -2.60 -13.13
CA HIS A 41 -2.33 -3.14 -12.68
C HIS A 41 -2.18 -2.80 -11.20
N PHE A 42 -2.04 -3.84 -10.39
CA PHE A 42 -1.72 -3.72 -8.99
C PHE A 42 -0.25 -4.03 -8.77
N VAL A 43 0.48 -3.10 -8.18
CA VAL A 43 1.89 -3.29 -7.82
C VAL A 43 1.99 -3.33 -6.32
N HIS A 44 2.37 -4.49 -5.80
CA HIS A 44 2.73 -4.65 -4.40
C HIS A 44 4.22 -4.34 -4.24
N VAL A 45 4.53 -3.38 -3.38
CA VAL A 45 5.91 -2.93 -3.11
C VAL A 45 6.25 -3.22 -1.66
N ASP A 46 7.37 -3.89 -1.52
CA ASP A 46 7.88 -4.37 -0.27
C ASP A 46 9.02 -3.48 0.22
N VAL A 47 8.81 -2.77 1.34
CA VAL A 47 9.81 -1.83 1.86
C VAL A 47 10.94 -2.50 2.66
N GLY A 48 10.88 -3.82 2.83
CA GLY A 48 11.85 -4.59 3.62
C GLY A 48 11.63 -4.53 5.13
N GLU A 49 12.74 -4.56 5.88
CA GLU A 49 12.76 -4.61 7.34
C GLU A 49 12.44 -3.27 8.00
N ARG A 50 11.98 -3.34 9.26
CA ARG A 50 11.65 -2.15 10.06
C ARG A 50 12.82 -1.19 10.20
N ALA A 51 14.05 -1.70 10.33
CA ALA A 51 15.25 -0.89 10.44
C ALA A 51 15.50 -0.07 9.17
N TYR A 52 15.38 -0.72 8.00
CA TYR A 52 15.52 -0.07 6.70
C TYR A 52 14.46 1.03 6.48
N TRP A 53 13.20 0.76 6.81
CA TRP A 53 12.12 1.74 6.69
C TRP A 53 12.26 2.95 7.64
N LYS A 54 12.82 2.72 8.84
CA LYS A 54 13.02 3.78 9.83
C LYS A 54 14.17 4.73 9.47
N ASP A 55 15.08 4.32 8.59
CA ASP A 55 16.14 5.22 8.12
C ASP A 55 15.52 6.41 7.37
N LEU A 56 15.89 7.63 7.78
CA LEU A 56 15.48 8.87 7.10
C LEU A 56 16.05 8.96 5.69
N ASN A 57 17.13 8.22 5.40
CA ASN A 57 17.73 8.09 4.07
C ASN A 57 17.08 7.01 3.21
N CYS A 58 16.06 6.31 3.72
CA CYS A 58 15.34 5.29 2.97
C CYS A 58 14.85 5.86 1.61
N PRO A 59 15.23 5.24 0.48
CA PRO A 59 14.85 5.69 -0.86
C PRO A 59 13.33 5.86 -1.03
N PHE A 60 12.53 5.01 -0.39
CA PHE A 60 11.07 5.11 -0.41
C PHE A 60 10.52 6.42 0.18
N ARG A 61 11.21 6.99 1.19
CA ARG A 61 10.82 8.28 1.79
C ARG A 61 11.24 9.47 0.93
N LYS A 62 12.34 9.33 0.20
CA LYS A 62 12.94 10.39 -0.63
C LYS A 62 12.45 10.36 -2.08
N ASP A 63 11.81 9.28 -2.51
CA ASP A 63 11.31 9.16 -3.87
C ASP A 63 10.24 10.25 -4.13
N PRO A 64 10.45 11.10 -5.16
CA PRO A 64 9.55 12.22 -5.44
C PRO A 64 8.22 11.79 -6.05
N ASN A 65 8.10 10.55 -6.53
CA ASN A 65 6.88 10.05 -7.16
C ASN A 65 5.88 9.52 -6.13
N THR A 66 6.38 8.89 -5.07
CA THR A 66 5.57 8.20 -4.06
C THR A 66 5.53 8.93 -2.72
N HIS A 67 6.61 9.63 -2.36
CA HIS A 67 6.77 10.36 -1.11
C HIS A 67 6.15 9.62 0.08
N LEU A 68 6.67 8.42 0.34
CA LEU A 68 6.09 7.51 1.33
C LEU A 68 6.47 7.96 2.74
N ILE A 69 5.47 8.43 3.50
CA ILE A 69 5.65 8.89 4.89
C ILE A 69 5.21 7.80 5.88
N PHE A 70 4.13 7.08 5.55
CA PHE A 70 3.45 6.11 6.40
C PHE A 70 3.31 4.74 5.73
N LEU A 71 3.15 3.70 6.54
CA LEU A 71 2.84 2.35 6.09
C LEU A 71 1.57 1.85 6.79
N PRO A 72 0.74 1.05 6.10
CA PRO A 72 0.74 0.85 4.65
C PRO A 72 0.35 2.16 3.93
N THR A 73 0.75 2.30 2.66
CA THR A 73 0.22 3.35 1.78
C THR A 73 -0.31 2.69 0.52
N LEU A 74 -1.58 2.94 0.22
CA LEU A 74 -2.19 2.62 -1.08
C LEU A 74 -2.28 3.92 -1.87
N LEU A 75 -1.68 3.97 -3.06
CA LEU A 75 -1.71 5.16 -3.91
C LEU A 75 -2.04 4.79 -5.35
N ARG A 76 -2.71 5.72 -6.03
CA ARG A 76 -2.91 5.64 -7.47
C ARG A 76 -1.70 6.28 -8.16
N TRP A 77 -1.09 5.55 -9.09
CA TRP A 77 0.16 5.99 -9.72
C TRP A 77 -0.06 7.31 -10.49
N LYS A 78 0.83 8.28 -10.27
CA LYS A 78 0.78 9.64 -10.87
C LYS A 78 -0.50 10.43 -10.59
N GLN A 79 -1.24 10.06 -9.54
CA GLN A 79 -2.48 10.71 -9.15
C GLN A 79 -2.42 11.13 -7.67
N PRO A 80 -3.19 12.16 -7.25
CA PRO A 80 -3.17 12.61 -5.87
C PRO A 80 -3.91 11.68 -4.90
N GLN A 81 -4.75 10.76 -5.41
CA GLN A 81 -5.50 9.83 -4.55
C GLN A 81 -4.55 8.85 -3.86
N ARG A 82 -4.55 8.88 -2.53
CA ARG A 82 -3.82 7.95 -1.67
C ARG A 82 -4.55 7.71 -0.35
N LEU A 83 -4.39 6.51 0.19
CA LEU A 83 -4.78 6.13 1.54
C LEU A 83 -3.52 5.77 2.32
N ASP A 84 -3.49 6.18 3.58
CA ASP A 84 -2.36 6.04 4.48
C ASP A 84 -2.77 5.39 5.79
N GLY A 85 -1.89 4.53 6.32
CA GLY A 85 -2.05 3.91 7.63
C GLY A 85 -3.35 3.12 7.77
N GLU A 86 -4.16 3.48 8.76
CA GLU A 86 -5.43 2.81 9.08
C GLU A 86 -6.48 2.96 7.98
N ARG A 87 -6.42 4.01 7.16
CA ARG A 87 -7.34 4.19 6.02
C ARG A 87 -7.23 3.06 5.00
N CYS A 88 -6.07 2.43 4.89
CA CYS A 88 -5.87 1.26 4.03
C CYS A 88 -6.59 0.00 4.54
N SER A 89 -7.06 -0.01 5.78
CA SER A 89 -7.87 -1.09 6.35
C SER A 89 -9.38 -0.80 6.31
N ASN A 90 -9.78 0.38 5.83
CA ASN A 90 -11.18 0.72 5.65
C ASN A 90 -11.66 0.21 4.29
N LYS A 91 -12.55 -0.78 4.31
CA LYS A 91 -13.06 -1.43 3.11
C LYS A 91 -13.72 -0.45 2.15
N ASP A 92 -14.59 0.43 2.63
CA ASP A 92 -15.31 1.39 1.79
C ASP A 92 -14.35 2.33 1.05
N LEU A 93 -13.33 2.86 1.76
CA LEU A 93 -12.34 3.76 1.15
C LEU A 93 -11.48 3.06 0.10
N VAL A 94 -11.07 1.82 0.39
CA VAL A 94 -10.24 1.02 -0.52
C VAL A 94 -11.04 0.62 -1.76
N GLU A 95 -12.30 0.23 -1.61
CA GLU A 95 -13.18 -0.10 -2.74
C GLU A 95 -13.40 1.12 -3.64
N MET A 96 -13.71 2.30 -3.07
CA MET A 96 -13.82 3.54 -3.84
C MET A 96 -12.54 3.81 -4.65
N MET A 97 -11.37 3.56 -4.06
CA MET A 97 -10.08 3.74 -4.76
C MET A 97 -9.89 2.80 -5.96
N PHE A 98 -10.57 1.66 -6.00
CA PHE A 98 -10.52 0.73 -7.14
C PHE A 98 -11.69 0.87 -8.12
N GLU A 99 -12.82 1.42 -7.66
CA GLU A 99 -14.05 1.62 -8.45
C GLU A 99 -14.04 2.94 -9.26
N ASP A 100 -13.27 3.96 -8.86
CA ASP A 100 -13.20 5.26 -9.55
C ASP A 100 -12.52 5.17 -10.94
N GLU A 101 -13.26 4.72 -11.94
CA GLU A 101 -12.97 4.86 -13.37
C GLU A 101 -13.00 6.34 -13.77
N ASP A 102 -11.83 6.90 -14.11
CA ASP A 102 -11.80 7.94 -15.15
C ASP A 102 -11.95 7.27 -16.52
#